data_AF-A0A2I0D2T2-F1
#
_entry.id   AF-A0A2I0D2T2-F1
#
_cell.length_a   1.000
_cell.length_b   1.000
_cell.length_c   1.000
_cell.angle_alpha   90.00
_cell.angle_beta   90.00
_cell.angle_gamma   90.00
#
_symmetry.space_group_name_H-M   'P 1'
#
loop_
_entity.id
_entity.type
_entity.pdbx_description
1 polymer ?
#
loop_
_entity_poly.entity_id
_entity_poly.type
_entity_poly.pdbx_seq_one_letter_code
_entity_poly.pdbx_strand_id
1 'polypeptide(L)'
;PDRSALSIRKIIEDRTGVRIGVIVGDSRTDAMRLGCSGVAIGAAGVTSVINDQGRSDLFGRKLEVTKRAIADNIASAAELVMGEADECTPAAIIRGIGLPIGDHIGVETIDATECLFMGAFAKNRMQG
;
A
#
# COMPACT_ATOMS: atom_id res chain seq x y z
N PRO A 1 6.60 -3.01 10.60
CA PRO A 1 5.99 -4.03 9.69
C PRO A 1 6.88 -4.36 8.48
N ASP A 2 7.58 -3.38 7.89
CA ASP A 2 8.50 -3.60 6.76
C ASP A 2 9.57 -4.67 7.02
N ARG A 3 10.13 -4.70 8.23
CA ARG A 3 11.10 -5.74 8.62
C ARG A 3 10.48 -7.14 8.56
N SER A 4 9.22 -7.27 8.97
CA SER A 4 8.49 -8.54 8.89
C SER A 4 8.25 -8.93 7.42
N ALA A 5 7.81 -7.98 6.58
CA ALA A 5 7.63 -8.19 5.15
C ALA A 5 8.94 -8.67 4.48
N LEU A 6 10.06 -8.01 4.79
CA LEU A 6 11.38 -8.37 4.28
C LEU A 6 11.82 -9.76 4.76
N SER A 7 11.58 -10.09 6.02
CA SER A 7 11.91 -11.41 6.58
C SER A 7 11.12 -12.52 5.87
N ILE A 8 9.80 -12.35 5.72
CA ILE A 8 8.93 -13.29 5.01
C ILE A 8 9.39 -13.46 3.57
N ARG A 9 9.67 -12.34 2.88
CA ARG A 9 10.19 -12.35 1.50
C ARG A 9 11.45 -13.20 1.40
N LYS A 10 12.45 -12.95 2.25
CA LYS A 10 13.72 -13.70 2.25
C LYS A 10 13.48 -15.19 2.48
N ILE A 11 12.67 -15.55 3.47
CA ILE A 11 12.36 -16.95 3.77
C ILE A 11 11.72 -17.66 2.57
N ILE A 12 10.79 -17.00 1.87
CA ILE A 12 10.14 -17.59 0.69
C ILE A 12 11.12 -17.67 -0.48
N GLU A 13 11.90 -16.61 -0.72
CA GLU A 13 12.94 -16.59 -1.75
C GLU A 13 13.97 -17.70 -1.52
N ASP A 14 14.47 -17.87 -0.30
CA ASP A 14 15.45 -18.91 0.06
C ASP A 14 14.89 -20.33 -0.12
N ARG A 15 13.60 -20.53 0.16
CA ARG A 15 12.94 -21.85 0.06
C ARG A 15 12.50 -22.22 -1.34
N THR A 16 12.18 -21.23 -2.18
CA THR A 16 11.52 -21.46 -3.47
C THR A 16 12.35 -21.03 -4.68
N GLY A 17 13.37 -20.18 -4.48
CA GLY A 17 14.13 -19.55 -5.55
C GLY A 17 13.36 -18.49 -6.35
N VAL A 18 12.12 -18.18 -5.97
CA VAL A 18 11.25 -17.23 -6.70
C VAL A 18 11.29 -15.86 -6.04
N ARG A 19 11.60 -14.82 -6.82
CA ARG A 19 11.50 -13.42 -6.36
C ARG A 19 10.04 -12.99 -6.22
N ILE A 20 9.68 -12.47 -5.06
CA ILE A 20 8.31 -12.05 -4.76
C ILE A 20 8.26 -10.67 -4.10
N GLY A 21 7.10 -10.03 -4.21
CA GLY A 21 6.70 -8.94 -3.34
C GLY A 21 5.92 -9.48 -2.14
N VAL A 22 6.10 -8.86 -0.98
CA VAL A 22 5.35 -9.14 0.24
C VAL A 22 4.78 -7.82 0.75
N ILE A 23 3.49 -7.82 1.02
CA ILE A 23 2.77 -6.71 1.67
C ILE A 23 2.19 -7.27 2.96
N VAL A 24 2.36 -6.52 4.05
CA VAL A 24 1.69 -6.77 5.33
C VAL A 24 0.57 -5.75 5.42
N GLY A 25 -0.66 -6.25 5.45
CA GLY A 25 -1.86 -5.43 5.58
C GLY A 25 -2.42 -5.43 7.01
N ASP A 26 -3.23 -4.43 7.30
CA ASP A 26 -4.12 -4.35 8.47
C ASP A 26 -5.39 -3.60 8.05
N SER A 27 -6.48 -3.73 8.80
CA SER A 27 -7.73 -3.05 8.47
C SER A 27 -7.77 -1.62 9.03
N ARG A 28 -8.40 -0.70 8.29
CA ARG A 28 -8.58 0.69 8.72
C ARG A 28 -9.96 1.21 8.36
N THR A 29 -10.37 2.24 9.09
CA THR A 29 -11.52 3.07 8.72
C THR A 29 -11.07 4.28 7.91
N ASP A 30 -11.94 4.73 7.02
CA ASP A 30 -11.73 5.93 6.21
C ASP A 30 -12.70 7.04 6.59
N ALA A 31 -12.22 8.28 6.52
CA ALA A 31 -13.04 9.45 6.74
C ALA A 31 -14.27 9.44 5.83
N MET A 32 -15.44 9.71 6.42
CA MET A 32 -16.73 9.79 5.72
C MET A 32 -17.20 8.48 5.06
N ARG A 33 -16.64 7.33 5.44
CA ARG A 33 -17.08 6.00 4.98
C ARG A 33 -17.45 5.11 6.16
N LEU A 34 -18.45 4.26 5.96
CA LEU A 34 -18.81 3.21 6.92
C LEU A 34 -18.10 1.92 6.53
N GLY A 35 -17.56 1.22 7.53
CA GLY A 35 -16.84 -0.05 7.37
C GLY A 35 -15.32 0.09 7.43
N CYS A 36 -14.65 -1.06 7.37
CA CYS A 36 -13.19 -1.18 7.31
C CYS A 36 -12.74 -1.60 5.90
N SER A 37 -11.49 -1.30 5.59
CA SER A 37 -10.79 -1.78 4.40
C SER A 37 -9.30 -1.98 4.69
N GLY A 38 -8.69 -2.92 3.99
CA GLY A 38 -7.29 -3.28 4.17
C GLY A 38 -6.37 -2.21 3.64
N VAL A 39 -5.32 -1.92 4.39
CA VAL A 39 -4.26 -0.96 4.04
C VAL A 39 -2.90 -1.59 4.25
N ALA A 40 -1.91 -1.23 3.43
CA ALA A 40 -0.56 -1.71 3.64
C ALA A 40 0.07 -0.98 4.83
N ILE A 41 0.54 -1.73 5.81
CA ILE A 41 1.33 -1.22 6.94
C ILE A 41 2.82 -1.55 6.79
N GLY A 42 3.17 -2.44 5.88
CA GLY A 42 4.55 -2.68 5.46
C GLY A 42 4.68 -3.39 4.13
N ALA A 43 5.81 -3.19 3.45
CA ALA A 43 6.06 -3.78 2.14
C ALA A 43 7.54 -4.13 1.92
N ALA A 44 7.79 -5.17 1.12
CA ALA A 44 9.11 -5.55 0.64
C ALA A 44 9.02 -6.17 -0.77
N GLY A 45 9.90 -5.77 -1.68
CA GLY A 45 9.96 -6.29 -3.04
C GLY A 45 8.94 -5.74 -4.03
N VAL A 46 8.12 -4.78 -3.59
CA VAL A 46 7.13 -4.11 -4.43
C VAL A 46 7.13 -2.62 -4.12
N THR A 47 6.97 -1.79 -5.14
CA THR A 47 6.74 -0.36 -4.99
C THR A 47 5.39 -0.12 -4.33
N SER A 48 5.37 0.66 -3.24
CA SER A 48 4.13 0.98 -2.54
C SER A 48 3.32 2.06 -3.25
N VAL A 49 3.97 3.03 -3.91
CA VAL A 49 3.30 4.08 -4.68
C VAL A 49 3.90 4.22 -6.08
N ILE A 50 3.07 4.17 -7.11
CA ILE A 50 3.50 4.52 -8.48
C ILE A 50 3.12 5.97 -8.75
N ASN A 51 4.13 6.78 -9.10
CA ASN A 51 3.90 8.12 -9.60
C ASN A 51 3.56 8.07 -11.10
N ASP A 52 2.33 8.38 -11.45
CA ASP A 52 1.86 8.46 -12.85
C ASP A 52 1.88 9.88 -13.40
N GLN A 53 2.36 10.86 -12.62
CA GLN A 53 2.49 12.24 -13.07
C GLN A 53 3.32 12.32 -14.37
N GLY A 54 2.84 13.12 -15.32
CA GLY A 54 3.46 13.28 -16.63
C GLY A 54 3.09 12.19 -17.65
N ARG A 55 2.45 11.08 -17.26
CA ARG A 55 1.84 10.15 -18.23
C ARG A 55 0.67 10.82 -18.95
N SER A 56 0.46 10.46 -20.21
CA SER A 56 -0.71 10.92 -20.97
C SER A 56 -1.93 10.02 -20.72
N ASP A 57 -3.10 10.65 -20.62
CA ASP A 57 -4.39 9.97 -20.66
C ASP A 57 -4.78 9.57 -22.10
N LEU A 58 -5.99 9.01 -22.25
CA LEU A 58 -6.54 8.58 -23.54
C LEU A 58 -6.74 9.74 -24.55
N PHE A 59 -6.72 11.00 -24.09
CA PHE A 59 -6.89 12.20 -24.90
C PHE A 59 -5.59 13.00 -25.04
N GLY A 60 -4.44 12.43 -24.65
CA GLY A 60 -3.13 13.06 -24.73
C GLY A 60 -2.85 14.11 -23.64
N ARG A 61 -3.74 14.28 -22.66
CA ARG A 61 -3.55 15.22 -21.55
C ARG A 61 -2.62 14.62 -20.51
N LYS A 62 -1.70 15.41 -19.96
CA LYS A 62 -0.79 14.94 -18.92
C LYS A 62 -1.53 14.82 -17.58
N LEU A 63 -1.27 13.74 -16.86
CA LEU A 63 -1.67 13.59 -15.47
C LEU A 63 -0.82 14.50 -14.58
N GLU A 64 -1.46 15.40 -13.82
CA GLU A 64 -0.74 16.44 -13.06
C GLU A 64 -0.34 16.00 -11.65
N VAL A 65 -1.20 15.24 -10.95
CA VAL A 65 -1.00 14.93 -9.52
C VAL A 65 -1.12 13.42 -9.22
N THR A 66 -1.38 12.60 -10.23
CA THR A 66 -1.79 11.19 -10.03
C THR A 66 -0.67 10.32 -9.47
N LYS A 67 -0.86 9.85 -8.24
CA LYS A 67 -0.09 8.78 -7.61
C LYS A 67 -1.05 7.65 -7.27
N ARG A 68 -0.68 6.41 -7.61
CA ARG A 68 -1.46 5.21 -7.25
C ARG A 68 -0.83 4.53 -6.04
N ALA A 69 -1.60 4.37 -4.96
CA ALA A 69 -1.22 3.59 -3.79
C ALA A 69 -1.37 2.09 -4.08
N ILE A 70 -0.36 1.53 -4.74
CA ILE A 70 -0.39 0.14 -5.24
C ILE A 70 -0.46 -0.86 -4.09
N ALA A 71 0.33 -0.66 -3.04
CA ALA A 71 0.34 -1.57 -1.89
C ALA A 71 -1.02 -1.59 -1.18
N ASP A 72 -1.66 -0.41 -1.02
CA ASP A 72 -2.97 -0.31 -0.39
C ASP A 72 -4.06 -0.96 -1.24
N ASN A 73 -4.10 -0.70 -2.55
CA ASN A 73 -5.05 -1.36 -3.45
C ASN A 73 -4.93 -2.89 -3.40
N ILE A 74 -3.71 -3.40 -3.28
CA ILE A 74 -3.44 -4.83 -3.12
C ILE A 74 -3.95 -5.34 -1.77
N ALA A 75 -3.66 -4.62 -0.68
CA ALA A 75 -4.11 -4.98 0.66
C ALA A 75 -5.65 -5.01 0.74
N SER A 76 -6.33 -3.99 0.23
CA SER A 76 -7.80 -3.94 0.19
C SER A 76 -8.39 -5.09 -0.64
N ALA A 77 -7.76 -5.47 -1.75
CA ALA A 77 -8.21 -6.60 -2.56
C ALA A 77 -8.00 -7.96 -1.86
N ALA A 78 -6.89 -8.11 -1.13
CA ALA A 78 -6.60 -9.31 -0.35
C ALA A 78 -7.59 -9.51 0.80
N GLU A 79 -8.02 -8.44 1.45
CA GLU A 79 -8.96 -8.52 2.57
C GLU A 79 -10.30 -9.15 2.18
N LEU A 80 -10.77 -8.94 0.95
CA LEU A 80 -11.99 -9.56 0.43
C LEU A 80 -11.98 -11.10 0.50
N VAL A 81 -10.79 -11.72 0.43
CA VAL A 81 -10.64 -13.18 0.49
C VAL A 81 -10.08 -13.66 1.83
N MET A 82 -9.41 -12.79 2.58
CA MET A 82 -8.88 -13.10 3.90
C MET A 82 -9.98 -13.04 4.98
N GLY A 83 -10.98 -12.17 4.80
CA GLY A 83 -11.98 -11.90 5.82
C GLY A 83 -11.45 -11.02 6.96
N GLU A 84 -12.31 -10.73 7.93
CA GLU A 84 -12.04 -9.79 9.04
C GLU A 84 -12.29 -10.41 10.42
N ALA A 85 -12.68 -11.68 10.46
CA ALA A 85 -13.14 -12.36 11.66
C ALA A 85 -12.50 -13.75 11.80
N ASP A 86 -13.31 -14.80 11.89
CA ASP A 86 -12.90 -16.17 12.18
C ASP A 86 -12.60 -17.01 10.93
N GLU A 87 -12.50 -16.38 9.75
CA GLU A 87 -12.22 -17.07 8.48
C GLU A 87 -10.85 -17.77 8.46
N CYS A 88 -9.97 -17.43 9.40
CA CYS A 88 -8.66 -18.08 9.61
C CYS A 88 -7.79 -18.10 8.34
N THR A 89 -7.93 -17.09 7.46
CA THR A 89 -7.19 -16.98 6.21
C THR A 89 -6.20 -15.80 6.28
N PRO A 90 -4.97 -16.02 6.79
CA PRO A 90 -4.06 -14.92 7.13
C PRO A 90 -3.23 -14.39 5.95
N ALA A 91 -3.38 -14.97 4.75
CA ALA A 91 -2.59 -14.60 3.58
C ALA A 91 -3.33 -14.89 2.28
N ALA A 92 -3.11 -14.04 1.28
CA ALA A 92 -3.58 -14.21 -0.09
C ALA A 92 -2.41 -14.08 -1.08
N ILE A 93 -2.50 -14.80 -2.20
CA ILE A 93 -1.53 -14.70 -3.30
C ILE A 93 -2.18 -13.92 -4.45
N ILE A 94 -1.56 -12.81 -4.84
CA ILE A 94 -1.97 -12.02 -6.00
C ILE A 94 -0.96 -12.23 -7.13
N ARG A 95 -1.50 -12.47 -8.33
CA ARG A 95 -0.73 -12.87 -9.51
C ARG A 95 -1.33 -12.27 -10.78
N GLY A 96 -0.49 -12.05 -11.79
CA GLY A 96 -0.93 -11.53 -13.10
C GLY A 96 -1.15 -10.02 -13.17
N ILE A 97 -0.71 -9.25 -12.16
CA ILE A 97 -0.94 -7.79 -12.08
C ILE A 97 0.15 -6.95 -12.78
N GLY A 98 1.18 -7.58 -13.36
CA GLY A 98 2.19 -6.89 -14.20
C GLY A 98 3.10 -5.90 -13.48
N LEU A 99 3.17 -5.93 -12.14
CA LEU A 99 4.07 -5.08 -11.38
C LEU A 99 5.48 -5.66 -11.32
N PRO A 100 6.53 -4.83 -11.47
CA PRO A 100 7.90 -5.29 -11.33
C PRO A 100 8.19 -5.66 -9.86
N ILE A 101 8.88 -6.78 -9.66
CA ILE A 101 9.48 -7.13 -8.38
C ILE A 101 10.89 -6.54 -8.33
N GLY A 102 11.17 -5.79 -7.26
CA GLY A 102 12.44 -5.07 -7.07
C GLY A 102 12.96 -5.19 -5.66
N ASP A 103 13.77 -4.22 -5.23
CA ASP A 103 14.35 -4.20 -3.87
C ASP A 103 13.81 -3.05 -3.01
N HIS A 104 12.63 -2.55 -3.38
CA HIS A 104 11.87 -1.58 -2.60
C HIS A 104 11.46 -2.16 -1.25
N ILE A 105 11.57 -1.34 -0.20
CA ILE A 105 11.15 -1.67 1.16
C ILE A 105 10.41 -0.45 1.69
N GLY A 106 9.29 -0.67 2.37
CA GLY A 106 8.52 0.42 2.96
C GLY A 106 7.23 0.74 2.22
N VAL A 107 6.26 1.18 3.01
CA VAL A 107 5.11 1.94 2.50
C VAL A 107 5.49 3.41 2.51
N GLU A 108 5.43 4.06 1.34
CA GLU A 108 5.72 5.49 1.23
C GLU A 108 4.71 6.31 2.05
N THR A 109 5.22 7.25 2.82
CA THR A 109 4.42 8.16 3.66
C THR A 109 4.58 9.60 3.19
N ILE A 110 3.66 10.45 3.61
CA ILE A 110 3.74 11.90 3.44
C ILE A 110 3.90 12.55 4.80
N ASP A 111 4.46 13.77 4.83
CA ASP A 111 4.57 14.51 6.08
C ASP A 111 3.19 14.86 6.65
N ALA A 112 3.09 14.93 7.98
CA ALA A 112 1.83 15.25 8.65
C ALA A 112 1.29 16.64 8.25
N THR A 113 2.16 17.59 7.91
CA THR A 113 1.77 18.93 7.45
C THR A 113 1.20 18.94 6.03
N GLU A 114 1.57 17.97 5.21
CA GLU A 114 1.06 17.77 3.84
C GLU A 114 -0.20 16.88 3.80
N CYS A 115 -0.43 16.10 4.86
CA CYS A 115 -1.62 15.28 5.02
C CYS A 115 -2.86 16.16 5.16
N LEU A 116 -3.90 15.90 4.35
CA LEU A 116 -5.16 16.64 4.38
C LEU A 116 -5.79 16.69 5.78
N PHE A 117 -5.73 15.57 6.51
CA PHE A 117 -6.33 15.44 7.84
C PHE A 117 -5.43 16.07 8.90
N MET A 118 -4.17 15.63 8.98
CA MET A 118 -3.26 16.05 10.05
C MET A 118 -2.80 17.50 9.88
N GLY A 119 -2.62 17.97 8.64
CA GLY A 119 -2.20 19.32 8.32
C GLY A 119 -3.22 20.38 8.74
N ALA A 120 -4.52 20.06 8.72
CA ALA A 120 -5.56 20.93 9.24
C ALA A 120 -5.42 21.17 10.75
N PHE A 121 -5.07 20.12 11.53
CA PHE A 121 -4.83 20.24 12.96
C PHE A 121 -3.50 20.95 13.29
N ALA A 122 -2.46 20.70 12.49
CA ALA A 122 -1.15 21.33 12.66
C ALA A 122 -1.20 22.86 12.46
N LYS A 123 -1.95 23.33 11.46
CA LYS A 123 -2.13 24.77 11.19
C LYS A 123 -2.86 25.49 12.32
N ASN A 124 -3.83 24.84 12.96
CA ASN A 124 -4.59 25.42 14.07
C ASN A 124 -3.76 25.56 15.36
N ARG A 125 -2.72 24.74 15.57
CA ARG A 125 -1.83 24.85 16.74
C ARG A 125 -0.76 25.94 16.61
N MET A 126 -0.49 26.43 15.40
CA MET A 126 0.51 27.48 15.15
C MET A 126 -0.10 28.90 15.21
N GLN A 127 -1.42 29.01 15.40
CA GLN A 127 -2.17 30.29 15.42
C GLN A 127 -2.76 30.65 16.80
N GLY A 128 -2.47 29.85 17.84
CA GLY A 128 -2.85 30.13 19.23
C GLY A 128 -1.63 30.08 20.14
#